data_AF-A0A6A5BMS1-F1
#
_entry.id   AF-A0A6A5BMS1-F1
#
_cell.length_a   1.000
_cell.length_b   1.000
_cell.length_c   1.000
_cell.angle_alpha   90.00
_cell.angle_beta   90.00
_cell.angle_gamma   90.00
#
_symmetry.space_group_name_H-M   'P 1'
#
loop_
_entity.id
_entity.type
_entity.pdbx_description
1 polymer ?
#
loop_
_entity_poly.entity_id
_entity_poly.type
_entity_poly.pdbx_seq_one_letter_code
_entity_poly.pdbx_strand_id
1 'polypeptide(L)'
;MNVRKLMDSITTTSHQPHIVGSILLALSNLIHNVPTSVILSEVKNIFPIVLKFLEMRPSLAQDEAQTEELIYAAIKTTLTLLTDAKQEMAVHLSAIVPILLETAKYQRSQNIRVLSLEALHEITIGFPYHEIFPLKKEIIRGLESCLDDKKRRVRRAAVKCRNAYFVMSKN
;
A
#
# COMPACT_ATOMS: atom_id res chain seq x y z
N MET A 1 21.66 0.68 14.52
CA MET A 1 20.63 1.72 14.68
C MET A 1 19.39 1.04 15.25
N ASN A 2 18.92 1.43 16.43
CA ASN A 2 17.90 0.67 17.16
C ASN A 2 16.51 1.00 16.63
N VAL A 3 15.91 0.09 15.83
CA VAL A 3 14.60 0.27 15.18
C VAL A 3 13.53 0.71 16.18
N ARG A 4 13.60 0.22 17.43
CA ARG A 4 12.70 0.63 18.53
C ARG A 4 12.75 2.13 18.84
N LYS A 5 13.93 2.76 18.86
CA LYS A 5 14.03 4.22 19.11
C LYS A 5 13.44 5.05 17.97
N LEU A 6 13.51 4.55 16.74
CA LEU A 6 12.84 5.16 15.59
C LEU A 6 11.32 5.02 15.75
N MET A 7 10.83 3.83 16.13
CA MET A 7 9.42 3.54 16.41
C MET A 7 8.82 4.44 17.51
N ASP A 8 9.53 4.62 18.62
CA ASP A 8 9.08 5.45 19.75
C ASP A 8 9.05 6.95 19.37
N SER A 9 9.94 7.37 18.48
CA SER A 9 9.90 8.71 17.91
C SER A 9 8.67 8.88 17.01
N ILE A 10 8.28 7.85 16.25
CA ILE A 10 7.15 7.93 15.30
C ILE A 10 5.80 8.04 15.99
N THR A 11 5.57 7.29 17.07
CA THR A 11 4.33 7.41 17.87
C THR A 11 4.22 8.77 18.53
N THR A 12 5.34 9.33 19.01
CA THR A 12 5.40 10.65 19.64
C THR A 12 5.27 11.80 18.63
N THR A 13 5.78 11.62 17.41
CA THR A 13 5.87 12.66 16.36
C THR A 13 4.68 12.69 15.40
N SER A 14 3.55 12.09 15.80
CA SER A 14 2.25 12.07 15.07
C SER A 14 1.72 13.44 14.60
N HIS A 15 2.33 14.54 15.02
CA HIS A 15 1.93 15.91 14.73
C HIS A 15 2.82 16.64 13.69
N GLN A 16 3.89 16.02 13.19
CA GLN A 16 4.81 16.68 12.24
C GLN A 16 4.96 15.90 10.91
N PRO A 17 4.21 16.29 9.86
CA PRO A 17 4.13 15.54 8.61
C PRO A 17 5.47 15.39 7.87
N HIS A 18 6.36 16.37 7.99
CA HIS A 18 7.69 16.35 7.38
C HIS A 18 8.62 15.27 7.98
N ILE A 19 8.48 14.99 9.28
CA ILE A 19 9.28 13.95 9.95
C ILE A 19 8.79 12.57 9.53
N VAL A 20 7.47 12.36 9.49
CA VAL A 20 6.87 11.10 9.02
C VAL A 20 7.26 10.81 7.57
N GLY A 21 7.27 11.82 6.70
CA GLY A 21 7.74 11.69 5.32
C GLY A 21 9.20 11.27 5.21
N SER A 22 10.10 11.94 5.94
CA SER A 22 11.53 11.58 5.95
C SER A 22 11.77 10.15 6.45
N ILE A 23 11.04 9.72 7.47
CA ILE A 23 11.10 8.37 8.01
C ILE A 23 10.62 7.34 7.00
N LEU A 24 9.52 7.61 6.30
CA LEU A 24 9.01 6.75 5.25
C LEU A 24 10.02 6.57 4.12
N LEU A 25 10.66 7.65 3.67
CA LEU A 25 11.72 7.60 2.65
C LEU A 25 12.89 6.73 3.10
N ALA A 26 13.34 6.89 4.35
CA ALA A 26 14.40 6.07 4.92
C ALA A 26 13.99 4.59 4.99
N LEU A 27 12.76 4.30 5.43
CA LEU A 27 12.23 2.94 5.54
C LEU A 27 12.03 2.28 4.18
N SER A 28 11.47 3.00 3.21
CA SER A 28 11.31 2.53 1.83
C SER A 28 12.67 2.15 1.23
N ASN A 29 13.67 3.04 1.36
CA ASN A 29 15.02 2.75 0.90
C ASN A 29 15.67 1.57 1.65
N LEU A 30 15.41 1.42 2.94
CA LEU A 30 15.90 0.28 3.71
C LEU A 30 15.26 -1.02 3.20
N ILE A 31 13.93 -1.12 3.23
CA ILE A 31 13.17 -2.32 2.83
C ILE A 31 13.56 -2.78 1.42
N HIS A 32 13.73 -1.86 0.47
CA HIS A 32 14.08 -2.22 -0.90
C HIS A 32 15.55 -2.65 -1.09
N ASN A 33 16.41 -2.53 -0.08
CA ASN A 33 17.84 -2.85 -0.17
C ASN A 33 18.37 -3.83 0.91
N VAL A 34 17.52 -4.38 1.78
CA VAL A 34 17.92 -5.45 2.73
C VAL A 34 17.34 -6.82 2.35
N PRO A 35 17.98 -7.93 2.80
CA PRO A 35 17.44 -9.27 2.62
C PRO A 35 16.06 -9.46 3.26
N THR A 36 15.21 -10.25 2.61
CA THR A 36 13.83 -10.55 3.05
C THR A 36 13.74 -11.07 4.49
N SER A 37 14.74 -11.81 4.96
CA SER A 37 14.78 -12.32 6.35
C SER A 37 14.76 -11.20 7.39
N VAL A 38 15.39 -10.05 7.11
CA VAL A 38 15.40 -8.87 7.99
C VAL A 38 14.06 -8.14 7.92
N ILE A 39 13.45 -8.09 6.73
CA ILE A 39 12.12 -7.48 6.53
C ILE A 39 11.10 -8.21 7.41
N LEU A 40 11.03 -9.54 7.33
CA LEU A 40 10.07 -10.37 8.09
C LEU A 40 10.12 -10.11 9.60
N SER A 41 11.32 -9.97 10.18
CA SER A 41 11.46 -9.69 11.61
C SER A 41 10.92 -8.32 12.05
N GLU A 42 10.83 -7.36 11.13
CA GLU A 42 10.49 -5.97 11.44
C GLU A 42 9.15 -5.52 10.85
N VAL A 43 8.46 -6.32 10.02
CA VAL A 43 7.20 -5.92 9.37
C VAL A 43 6.15 -5.45 10.38
N LYS A 44 6.02 -6.13 11.52
CA LYS A 44 5.08 -5.78 12.59
C LYS A 44 5.32 -4.38 13.16
N ASN A 45 6.55 -3.89 13.06
CA ASN A 45 6.93 -2.54 13.47
C ASN A 45 6.79 -1.57 12.29
N ILE A 46 7.27 -1.94 11.11
CA ILE A 46 7.35 -1.02 9.97
C ILE A 46 5.97 -0.73 9.35
N PHE A 47 5.15 -1.76 9.14
CA PHE A 47 3.91 -1.58 8.38
C PHE A 47 2.91 -0.61 9.03
N PRO A 48 2.69 -0.61 10.36
CA PRO A 48 1.84 0.39 11.02
C PRO A 48 2.24 1.85 10.70
N ILE A 49 3.53 2.13 10.50
CA ILE A 49 4.01 3.47 10.14
C ILE A 49 3.59 3.83 8.72
N VAL A 50 3.80 2.90 7.78
CA VAL A 50 3.41 3.06 6.38
C VAL A 50 1.90 3.26 6.28
N LEU A 51 1.13 2.45 7.00
CA LEU A 51 -0.32 2.54 7.07
C LEU A 51 -0.75 3.91 7.62
N LYS A 52 -0.18 4.33 8.75
CA LYS A 52 -0.50 5.63 9.37
C LYS A 52 -0.20 6.80 8.45
N PHE A 53 0.92 6.77 7.73
CA PHE A 53 1.23 7.78 6.72
C PHE A 53 0.17 7.83 5.63
N LEU A 54 -0.23 6.67 5.09
CA LEU A 54 -1.24 6.59 4.03
C LEU A 54 -2.62 7.08 4.51
N GLU A 55 -2.98 6.87 5.77
CA GLU A 55 -4.20 7.44 6.37
C GLU A 55 -4.12 8.96 6.48
N MET A 56 -2.95 9.49 6.87
CA MET A 56 -2.73 10.93 7.06
C MET A 56 -2.51 11.70 5.75
N ARG A 57 -2.30 10.99 4.63
CA ARG A 57 -1.96 11.56 3.33
C ARG A 57 -2.83 12.74 2.87
N PRO A 58 -4.17 12.81 3.13
CA PRO A 58 -4.97 13.94 2.68
C PRO A 58 -4.59 15.26 3.37
N SER A 59 -3.97 15.19 4.55
CA SER A 59 -3.60 16.35 5.37
C SER A 59 -2.18 16.86 5.10
N LEU A 60 -1.40 16.22 4.22
CA LEU A 60 0.02 16.51 3.97
C LEU A 60 0.27 17.63 2.94
N ALA A 61 -0.76 18.43 2.62
CA ALA A 61 -0.85 19.32 1.46
C ALA A 61 0.09 20.55 1.41
N GLN A 62 1.23 20.54 2.11
CA GLN A 62 2.15 21.69 2.13
C GLN A 62 3.11 21.72 0.94
N ASP A 63 3.59 20.56 0.48
CA ASP A 63 4.39 20.42 -0.75
C ASP A 63 3.83 19.29 -1.61
N GLU A 64 3.27 19.65 -2.76
CA GLU A 64 2.55 18.71 -3.62
C GLU A 64 3.47 17.67 -4.28
N ALA A 65 4.70 18.05 -4.65
CA ALA A 65 5.63 17.17 -5.36
C ALA A 65 6.23 16.15 -4.38
N GLN A 66 6.66 16.62 -3.21
CA GLN A 66 7.16 15.77 -2.14
C GLN A 66 6.07 14.79 -1.66
N THR A 67 4.83 15.26 -1.52
CA THR A 67 3.70 14.40 -1.12
C THR A 67 3.45 13.27 -2.12
N GLU A 68 3.54 13.54 -3.43
CA GLU A 68 3.38 12.50 -4.46
C GLU A 68 4.47 11.42 -4.35
N GLU A 69 5.73 11.82 -4.20
CA GLU A 69 6.86 10.89 -4.04
C GLU A 69 6.69 10.00 -2.80
N LEU A 70 6.28 10.59 -1.69
CA LEU A 70 6.04 9.86 -0.45
C LEU A 70 4.88 8.87 -0.57
N ILE A 71 3.75 9.26 -1.18
CA ILE A 71 2.63 8.34 -1.43
C ILE A 71 3.09 7.17 -2.32
N TYR A 72 3.84 7.46 -3.38
CA TYR A 72 4.39 6.43 -4.24
C TYR A 72 5.31 5.46 -3.46
N ALA A 73 6.22 5.99 -2.64
CA ALA A 73 7.11 5.18 -1.79
C ALA A 73 6.34 4.30 -0.79
N ALA A 74 5.28 4.83 -0.15
CA ALA A 74 4.45 4.06 0.77
C ALA A 74 3.70 2.92 0.08
N ILE A 75 3.11 3.16 -1.08
CA ILE A 75 2.39 2.11 -1.82
C ILE A 75 3.39 1.07 -2.36
N LYS A 76 4.57 1.50 -2.82
CA LYS A 76 5.63 0.58 -3.26
C LYS A 76 6.09 -0.32 -2.13
N THR A 77 6.29 0.26 -0.95
CA THR A 77 6.63 -0.50 0.27
C THR A 77 5.52 -1.48 0.62
N THR A 78 4.26 -1.05 0.55
CA THR A 78 3.09 -1.90 0.78
C THR A 78 3.07 -3.08 -0.19
N LEU A 79 3.30 -2.85 -1.49
CA LEU A 79 3.36 -3.91 -2.49
C LEU A 79 4.47 -4.92 -2.18
N THR A 80 5.70 -4.46 -1.87
CA THR A 80 6.80 -5.34 -1.48
C THR A 80 6.44 -6.19 -0.26
N LEU A 81 5.80 -5.61 0.77
CA LEU A 81 5.41 -6.37 1.96
C LEU A 81 4.26 -7.36 1.67
N LEU A 82 3.31 -7.02 0.79
CA LEU A 82 2.27 -7.96 0.35
C LEU A 82 2.85 -9.17 -0.40
N THR A 83 3.98 -8.98 -1.11
CA THR A 83 4.67 -10.07 -1.81
C THR A 83 5.55 -10.89 -0.86
N ASP A 84 6.34 -10.22 -0.02
CA ASP A 84 7.45 -10.85 0.70
C ASP A 84 7.10 -11.24 2.16
N ALA A 85 6.05 -10.65 2.75
CA ALA A 85 5.67 -10.80 4.16
C ALA A 85 4.16 -11.09 4.32
N LYS A 86 3.66 -12.02 3.51
CA LYS A 86 2.22 -12.35 3.39
C LYS A 86 1.57 -12.67 4.75
N GLN A 87 2.23 -13.47 5.59
CA GLN A 87 1.66 -13.88 6.88
C GLN A 87 1.48 -12.69 7.82
N GLU A 88 2.46 -11.80 7.87
CA GLU A 88 2.45 -10.59 8.68
C GLU A 88 1.45 -9.56 8.14
N MET A 89 1.26 -9.51 6.82
CA MET A 89 0.36 -8.58 6.15
C MET A 89 -1.12 -8.97 6.23
N ALA A 90 -1.43 -10.24 6.48
CA ALA A 90 -2.81 -10.76 6.47
C ALA A 90 -3.75 -9.98 7.41
N VAL A 91 -3.25 -9.63 8.61
CA VAL A 91 -4.01 -8.89 9.62
C VAL A 91 -4.32 -7.44 9.22
N HIS A 92 -3.63 -6.92 8.21
CA HIS A 92 -3.73 -5.53 7.77
C HIS A 92 -4.60 -5.35 6.52
N LEU A 93 -5.04 -6.43 5.87
CA LEU A 93 -5.77 -6.37 4.60
C LEU A 93 -7.01 -5.48 4.66
N SER A 94 -7.81 -5.59 5.73
CA SER A 94 -9.03 -4.80 5.91
C SER A 94 -8.78 -3.29 6.02
N ALA A 95 -7.62 -2.89 6.56
CA ALA A 95 -7.24 -1.49 6.69
C ALA A 95 -6.61 -0.94 5.40
N ILE A 96 -5.77 -1.73 4.73
CA ILE A 96 -5.01 -1.26 3.57
C ILE A 96 -5.83 -1.27 2.27
N VAL A 97 -6.79 -2.19 2.11
CA VAL A 97 -7.63 -2.27 0.91
C VAL A 97 -8.37 -0.96 0.58
N PRO A 98 -9.12 -0.33 1.49
CA PRO A 98 -9.82 0.93 1.18
C PRO A 98 -8.84 2.03 0.77
N ILE A 99 -7.68 2.12 1.43
CA ILE A 99 -6.61 3.07 1.10
C ILE A 99 -6.07 2.82 -0.32
N LEU A 100 -5.85 1.56 -0.70
CA LEU A 100 -5.41 1.19 -2.04
C LEU A 100 -6.47 1.52 -3.09
N LEU A 101 -7.76 1.32 -2.80
CA LEU A 101 -8.86 1.70 -3.69
C LEU A 101 -8.96 3.23 -3.88
N GLU A 102 -8.71 4.01 -2.83
CA GLU A 102 -8.66 5.47 -2.95
C GLU A 102 -7.43 5.94 -3.75
N THR A 103 -6.26 5.38 -3.47
CA THR A 103 -5.03 5.74 -4.19
C THR A 103 -5.04 5.27 -5.64
N ALA A 104 -5.77 4.21 -5.98
CA ALA A 104 -6.07 3.80 -7.36
C ALA A 104 -6.84 4.89 -8.16
N LYS A 105 -7.45 5.86 -7.47
CA LYS A 105 -8.18 7.00 -8.06
C LYS A 105 -7.40 8.32 -7.96
N TYR A 106 -6.13 8.27 -7.56
CA TYR A 106 -5.31 9.47 -7.35
C TYR A 106 -5.14 10.27 -8.66
N GLN A 107 -5.67 11.50 -8.68
CA GLN A 107 -5.89 12.24 -9.93
C GLN A 107 -4.60 12.70 -10.62
N ARG A 108 -3.57 12.99 -9.82
CA ARG A 108 -2.36 13.69 -10.27
C ARG A 108 -1.33 12.73 -10.89
N SER A 109 -1.26 11.50 -10.38
CA SER A 109 -0.22 10.53 -10.78
C SER A 109 -0.80 9.24 -11.32
N GLN A 110 -0.56 8.95 -12.60
CA GLN A 110 -0.88 7.63 -13.14
C GLN A 110 -0.04 6.51 -12.52
N ASN A 111 1.17 6.82 -12.05
CA ASN A 111 2.08 5.83 -11.48
C ASN A 111 1.56 5.32 -10.14
N ILE A 112 1.09 6.21 -9.26
CA ILE A 112 0.39 5.84 -8.03
C ILE A 112 -0.81 4.97 -8.35
N ARG A 113 -1.66 5.38 -9.31
CA ARG A 113 -2.86 4.61 -9.66
C ARG A 113 -2.53 3.19 -10.12
N VAL A 114 -1.54 3.03 -11.01
CA VAL A 114 -1.09 1.70 -11.47
C VAL A 114 -0.55 0.87 -10.31
N LEU A 115 0.31 1.47 -9.47
CA LEU A 115 0.94 0.77 -8.37
C LEU A 115 -0.07 0.30 -7.31
N SER A 116 -1.10 1.10 -7.02
CA SER A 116 -2.21 0.70 -6.14
C SER A 116 -3.00 -0.48 -6.70
N LEU A 117 -3.22 -0.51 -8.01
CA LEU A 117 -3.91 -1.62 -8.69
C LEU A 117 -3.06 -2.89 -8.71
N GLU A 118 -1.74 -2.76 -8.83
CA GLU A 118 -0.78 -3.86 -8.70
C GLU A 118 -0.78 -4.42 -7.28
N ALA A 119 -0.77 -3.56 -6.25
CA ALA A 119 -0.90 -3.98 -4.85
C ALA A 119 -2.22 -4.70 -4.56
N LEU A 120 -3.35 -4.21 -5.08
CA LEU A 120 -4.63 -4.92 -4.98
C LEU A 120 -4.58 -6.27 -5.71
N HIS A 121 -3.95 -6.34 -6.87
CA HIS A 121 -3.82 -7.60 -7.59
C HIS A 121 -2.94 -8.61 -6.83
N GLU A 122 -1.87 -8.16 -6.19
CA GLU A 122 -0.96 -9.01 -5.41
C GLU A 122 -1.70 -9.74 -4.28
N ILE A 123 -2.72 -9.12 -3.68
CA ILE A 123 -3.57 -9.76 -2.67
C ILE A 123 -4.19 -11.05 -3.21
N THR A 124 -4.60 -11.09 -4.49
CA THR A 124 -5.20 -12.30 -5.10
C THR A 124 -4.23 -13.45 -5.31
N ILE A 125 -2.92 -13.16 -5.31
CA ILE A 125 -1.84 -14.13 -5.55
C ILE A 125 -1.26 -14.61 -4.22
N GLY A 126 -1.16 -13.70 -3.25
CA GLY A 126 -0.44 -13.94 -2.00
C GLY A 126 -1.25 -14.58 -0.88
N PHE A 127 -2.57 -14.43 -0.87
CA PHE A 127 -3.39 -14.72 0.31
C PHE A 127 -4.45 -15.80 0.05
N PRO A 128 -4.83 -16.59 1.07
CA PRO A 128 -5.84 -17.62 0.92
C PRO A 128 -7.24 -17.03 0.73
N TYR A 129 -8.13 -17.78 0.05
CA TYR A 129 -9.47 -17.33 -0.31
C TYR A 129 -10.28 -16.76 0.87
N HIS A 130 -10.21 -17.39 2.04
CA HIS A 130 -11.01 -17.02 3.21
C HIS A 130 -10.66 -15.63 3.77
N GLU A 131 -9.43 -15.16 3.58
CA GLU A 131 -8.99 -13.82 4.00
C GLU A 131 -9.45 -12.75 3.00
N ILE A 132 -9.48 -13.09 1.71
CA ILE A 132 -9.79 -12.15 0.63
C ILE A 132 -11.29 -12.03 0.39
N PHE A 133 -12.04 -13.13 0.55
CA PHE A 133 -13.46 -13.21 0.21
C PHE A 133 -14.32 -12.12 0.86
N PRO A 134 -14.14 -11.75 2.15
CA PRO A 134 -14.88 -10.66 2.78
C PRO A 134 -14.69 -9.30 2.06
N LEU A 135 -13.49 -9.07 1.51
CA LEU A 135 -13.09 -7.80 0.88
C LEU A 135 -13.48 -7.75 -0.62
N LYS A 136 -13.67 -8.90 -1.26
CA LYS A 136 -13.92 -9.02 -2.72
C LYS A 136 -15.02 -8.09 -3.22
N LYS A 137 -16.15 -8.00 -2.51
CA LYS A 137 -17.31 -7.19 -2.96
C LYS A 137 -17.00 -5.68 -2.94
N GLU A 138 -16.20 -5.23 -1.98
CA GLU A 138 -15.75 -3.84 -1.91
C GLU A 138 -14.75 -3.55 -3.02
N ILE A 139 -13.76 -4.44 -3.20
CA ILE A 139 -12.71 -4.27 -4.21
C ILE A 139 -13.29 -4.21 -5.62
N ILE A 140 -14.17 -5.15 -5.99
CA ILE A 140 -14.77 -5.18 -7.33
C ILE A 140 -15.54 -3.89 -7.64
N ARG A 141 -16.25 -3.33 -6.65
CA ARG A 141 -16.99 -2.06 -6.77
C ARG A 141 -16.04 -0.87 -6.82
N GLY A 142 -15.04 -0.84 -5.94
CA GLY A 142 -14.05 0.23 -5.89
C GLY A 142 -13.21 0.36 -7.17
N LEU A 143 -13.02 -0.76 -7.89
CA LEU A 143 -12.30 -0.82 -9.17
C LEU A 143 -13.10 -0.28 -10.37
N GLU A 144 -14.42 -0.08 -10.27
CA GLU A 144 -15.27 0.33 -11.42
C GLU A 144 -14.77 1.61 -12.08
N SER A 145 -14.50 2.66 -11.31
CA SER A 145 -14.00 3.93 -11.86
C SER A 145 -12.62 3.81 -12.50
N CYS A 146 -11.84 2.78 -12.16
CA CYS A 146 -10.51 2.56 -12.72
C CYS A 146 -10.56 1.88 -14.09
N LEU A 147 -11.68 1.22 -14.43
CA LEU A 147 -11.88 0.60 -15.75
C LEU A 147 -12.03 1.64 -16.86
N ASP A 148 -12.59 2.81 -16.52
CA ASP A 148 -12.80 3.94 -17.44
C ASP A 148 -11.71 5.02 -17.29
N ASP A 149 -10.56 4.68 -16.72
CA ASP A 149 -9.47 5.63 -16.51
C ASP A 149 -8.99 6.26 -17.82
N LYS A 150 -8.69 7.57 -17.81
CA LYS A 150 -8.14 8.31 -18.98
C LYS A 150 -6.87 7.70 -19.57
N LYS A 151 -6.08 6.93 -18.79
CA LYS A 151 -4.81 6.32 -19.23
C LYS A 151 -4.95 4.81 -19.48
N ARG A 152 -4.53 4.36 -20.66
CA ARG A 152 -4.56 2.94 -21.08
C ARG A 152 -3.83 2.00 -20.10
N ARG A 153 -2.70 2.45 -19.52
CA ARG A 153 -1.92 1.65 -18.54
C ARG A 153 -2.74 1.34 -17.30
N VAL A 154 -3.47 2.34 -16.77
CA VAL A 154 -4.33 2.18 -15.61
C VAL A 154 -5.49 1.24 -15.93
N ARG A 155 -6.18 1.43 -17.06
CA ARG A 155 -7.27 0.53 -17.48
C ARG A 155 -6.81 -0.93 -17.59
N ARG A 156 -5.63 -1.18 -18.16
CA ARG A 156 -5.05 -2.54 -18.26
C ARG A 156 -4.80 -3.15 -16.88
N ALA A 157 -4.20 -2.40 -15.97
CA ALA A 157 -3.96 -2.86 -14.60
C ALA A 157 -5.29 -3.14 -13.86
N ALA A 158 -6.29 -2.27 -14.03
CA ALA A 158 -7.61 -2.43 -13.43
C ALA A 158 -8.35 -3.67 -13.94
N VAL A 159 -8.34 -3.90 -15.26
CA VAL A 159 -8.93 -5.12 -15.86
C VAL A 159 -8.23 -6.37 -15.35
N LYS A 160 -6.89 -6.39 -15.34
CA LYS A 160 -6.10 -7.53 -14.83
C LYS A 160 -6.46 -7.84 -13.38
N CYS A 161 -6.45 -6.80 -12.52
CA CYS A 161 -6.78 -6.90 -11.11
C CYS A 161 -8.21 -7.42 -10.90
N ARG A 162 -9.21 -6.76 -11.51
CA ARG A 162 -10.62 -7.13 -11.35
C ARG A 162 -10.92 -8.54 -11.85
N ASN A 163 -10.32 -8.96 -12.97
CA ASN A 163 -10.49 -10.31 -13.50
C ASN A 163 -9.95 -11.37 -12.54
N ALA A 164 -8.80 -11.12 -11.90
CA ALA A 164 -8.26 -12.02 -10.89
C ALA A 164 -9.27 -12.25 -9.76
N TYR A 165 -9.88 -11.18 -9.23
CA TYR A 165 -10.94 -11.31 -8.22
C TYR A 165 -12.17 -12.09 -8.70
N PHE A 166 -12.55 -11.98 -9.97
CA PHE A 166 -13.68 -12.74 -10.51
C PHE A 166 -13.41 -14.23 -10.60
N VAL A 167 -12.21 -14.63 -11.06
CA VAL A 167 -11.86 -16.04 -11.27
C VAL A 167 -11.42 -16.78 -10.00
N MET A 168 -11.18 -16.07 -8.90
CA MET A 168 -10.88 -16.69 -7.61
C MET A 168 -11.98 -17.68 -7.19
N SER A 169 -11.59 -18.95 -7.00
CA SER A 169 -12.42 -20.04 -6.50
C SER A 169 -12.13 -20.34 -5.03
N LYS A 170 -13.13 -20.91 -4.33
CA LYS A 170 -12.89 -21.60 -3.06
C LYS A 170 -12.05 -22.84 -3.37
N ASN A 171 -10.81 -22.87 -2.90
CA ASN A 171 -10.03 -24.11 -2.87
C ASN A 171 -10.45 -24.93 -1.66
#